data_AF-Q64JX8-F1
#
_entry.id   AF-Q64JX8-F1
#
_cell.length_a   1.000
_cell.length_b   1.000
_cell.length_c   1.000
_cell.angle_alpha   90.00
_cell.angle_beta   90.00
_cell.angle_gamma   90.00
#
_symmetry.space_group_name_H-M   'P 1'
#
loop_
_entity.id
_entity.type
_entity.pdbx_description
1 polymer ?
#
loop_
_entity_poly.entity_id
_entity_poly.type
_entity_poly.pdbx_seq_one_letter_code
_entity_poly.pdbx_strand_id
1 'polypeptide(L)' 'YPDNFLSWNIISSIGSFISVISLIFLIYLIWESLSSKRLILNMFFLNSSLEWLSPYPPINHSYNEIPAI' A
#
# COMPACT_ATOMS: atom_id res chain seq x y z
N TYR A 1 -17.58 -14.72 30.54
CA TYR A 1 -17.19 -15.53 29.37
C TYR A 1 -16.83 -16.90 29.90
N PRO A 2 -17.25 -18.02 29.29
CA PRO A 2 -16.72 -19.31 29.72
C PRO A 2 -15.20 -19.26 29.57
N ASP A 3 -14.47 -19.65 30.63
CA ASP A 3 -13.02 -19.47 30.75
C ASP A 3 -12.23 -20.11 29.60
N ASN A 4 -12.83 -21.06 28.87
CA ASN A 4 -12.29 -21.69 27.67
C ASN A 4 -11.89 -20.73 26.54
N PHE A 5 -12.45 -19.52 26.46
CA PHE A 5 -12.10 -18.54 25.41
C PHE A 5 -11.19 -17.41 25.88
N LEU A 6 -10.81 -17.40 27.16
CA LEU A 6 -10.01 -16.31 27.72
C LEU A 6 -8.64 -16.19 27.03
N SER A 7 -7.99 -17.32 26.72
CA SER A 7 -6.71 -17.35 25.99
C SER A 7 -6.82 -16.74 24.59
N TRP A 8 -7.85 -17.12 23.84
CA TRP A 8 -8.12 -16.59 22.50
C TRP A 8 -8.44 -15.09 22.52
N ASN A 9 -9.18 -14.63 23.53
CA ASN A 9 -9.50 -13.21 23.69
C ASN A 9 -8.25 -12.38 23.99
N ILE A 10 -7.30 -12.91 24.76
CA ILE A 10 -6.02 -12.23 25.05
C ILE A 10 -5.17 -12.13 23.77
N ILE A 11 -5.08 -13.20 22.99
CA ILE A 11 -4.35 -13.18 21.72
C ILE A 11 -5.00 -12.20 20.74
N SER A 12 -6.34 -12.23 20.65
CA SER A 12 -7.12 -11.33 19.81
C SER A 12 -6.94 -9.86 20.20
N SER A 13 -6.91 -9.54 21.50
CA SER A 13 -6.73 -8.17 21.98
C SER A 13 -5.32 -7.65 21.67
N ILE A 14 -4.28 -8.46 21.87
CA ILE A 14 -2.91 -8.12 21.47
C ILE A 14 -2.84 -7.88 19.95
N GLY A 15 -3.45 -8.74 19.15
CA GLY A 15 -3.55 -8.58 17.70
C GLY A 15 -4.24 -7.27 17.30
N SER A 16 -5.30 -6.88 18.01
CA SER A 16 -6.01 -5.63 17.76
C SER A 16 -5.13 -4.41 18.03
N PHE A 17 -4.33 -4.39 19.10
CA PHE A 17 -3.38 -3.31 19.37
C PHE A 17 -2.32 -3.20 18.27
N ILE A 18 -1.78 -4.33 17.81
CA ILE A 18 -0.81 -4.35 16.70
C ILE A 18 -1.43 -3.78 15.42
N SER A 19 -2.70 -4.11 15.13
CA SER A 19 -3.41 -3.60 13.95
C SER A 19 -3.66 -2.09 14.01
N VAL A 20 -3.94 -1.54 15.20
CA VAL A 20 -4.11 -0.08 15.37
C VAL A 20 -2.77 0.64 15.16
N ILE A 21 -1.69 0.09 15.71
CA ILE A 21 -0.34 0.66 15.54
C ILE A 21 0.07 0.62 14.06
N SER A 22 -0.17 -0.49 13.35
CA SER A 22 0.18 -0.61 11.93
C SER A 22 -0.59 0.38 11.06
N LEU A 23 -1.87 0.64 11.38
CA LEU A 23 -2.68 1.62 10.67
C LEU A 23 -2.17 3.06 10.87
N ILE A 24 -1.77 3.42 12.09
CA ILE A 24 -1.15 4.73 12.37
C ILE A 24 0.15 4.89 11.56
N PHE A 25 0.99 3.85 11.52
CA PHE A 25 2.20 3.86 10.71
C PHE A 25 1.90 4.01 9.22
N LEU A 26 0.89 3.30 8.70
CA LEU A 26 0.50 3.39 7.30
C LEU A 26 0.08 4.82 6.92
N ILE A 27 -0.72 5.48 7.76
CA ILE A 27 -1.14 6.88 7.53
C ILE A 27 0.08 7.81 7.55
N TYR A 28 1.00 7.63 8.50
CA TYR A 28 2.21 8.43 8.59
C TYR A 28 3.10 8.27 7.35
N LEU A 29 3.29 7.04 6.85
CA LEU A 29 4.09 6.77 5.66
C LEU A 29 3.47 7.40 4.40
N ILE A 30 2.13 7.34 4.26
CA ILE A 30 1.43 8.00 3.14
C ILE A 30 1.63 9.51 3.22
N TRP A 31 1.41 10.11 4.39
CA TRP A 31 1.58 11.55 4.56
C TRP A 31 3.03 12.01 4.29
N GLU A 32 4.00 11.28 4.83
CA GLU A 32 5.43 11.58 4.66
C GLU A 32 5.84 11.49 3.19
N SER A 33 5.41 10.45 2.48
CA SER A 33 5.74 10.26 1.06
C SER A 33 5.13 11.34 0.16
N LEU A 34 3.90 11.79 0.45
CA LEU A 34 3.25 12.88 -0.26
C LEU A 34 3.91 14.24 0.05
N SER A 35 4.27 14.50 1.31
CA SER A 35 4.90 15.76 1.71
C SER A 35 6.31 15.91 1.13
N SER A 36 7.08 14.81 1.06
CA SER A 36 8.44 14.82 0.52
C SER A 36 8.52 14.60 -1.00
N LYS A 37 7.39 14.30 -1.67
CA LYS A 37 7.30 14.02 -3.11
C LYS A 37 8.38 13.04 -3.58
N ARG A 38 8.54 11.92 -2.87
CA ARG A 38 9.59 10.93 -3.17
C ARG A 38 9.43 10.38 -4.57
N LEU A 39 10.50 10.46 -5.35
CA LEU A 39 10.60 9.83 -6.67
C LEU A 39 10.79 8.32 -6.51
N ILE A 40 10.22 7.56 -7.43
CA ILE A 40 10.38 6.10 -7.50
C ILE A 40 11.80 5.80 -8.01
N LEU A 41 12.63 5.18 -7.18
CA LEU A 41 14.04 4.87 -7.52
C LEU A 41 14.20 3.55 -8.26
N ASN A 42 13.41 2.52 -7.91
CA ASN A 42 13.44 1.23 -8.59
C ASN A 42 12.13 0.47 -8.39
N MET A 43 11.77 -0.35 -9.37
CA MET A 43 10.56 -1.16 -9.39
C MET A 43 10.96 -2.65 -9.50
N PHE A 44 10.69 -3.45 -8.48
CA PHE A 44 11.20 -4.84 -8.38
C PHE A 44 10.25 -5.91 -8.96
N PHE A 45 9.41 -5.57 -9.93
CA PHE A 45 8.49 -6.53 -10.56
C PHE A 45 8.61 -6.50 -12.09
N LEU A 46 8.15 -7.57 -12.74
CA LEU A 46 8.00 -7.60 -14.20
C LEU A 46 6.75 -6.81 -14.61
N ASN A 47 6.90 -5.91 -15.59
CA ASN A 47 5.79 -5.16 -16.17
C ASN A 47 4.88 -6.10 -16.97
N SER A 48 3.88 -6.68 -16.30
CA SER A 48 2.90 -7.59 -16.90
C SER A 48 1.72 -6.88 -17.55
N SER A 49 1.52 -5.59 -17.27
CA SER A 49 0.47 -4.75 -17.85
C SER A 49 1.05 -3.44 -18.40
N LEU A 50 0.34 -2.85 -19.36
CA LEU A 50 0.73 -1.60 -20.01
C LEU A 50 0.78 -0.39 -19.05
N GLU A 51 0.02 -0.43 -17.95
CA GLU A 51 -0.01 0.64 -16.95
C GLU A 51 1.36 0.86 -16.31
N TRP A 52 2.11 -0.22 -16.09
CA TRP A 52 3.45 -0.17 -15.48
C TRP A 52 4.54 0.44 -16.36
N LEU A 53 4.26 0.64 -17.65
CA LEU A 53 5.15 1.32 -18.60
C LEU A 53 4.97 2.85 -18.59
N SER A 54 3.90 3.35 -17.96
CA SER A 54 3.61 4.79 -17.92
C SER A 54 4.54 5.53 -16.94
N PRO A 55 4.84 6.83 -17.18
CA PRO A 55 5.56 7.65 -16.23
C PRO A 55 4.74 7.93 -14.96
N TYR A 56 5.42 8.32 -13.88
CA TYR A 56 4.81 8.72 -12.61
C TYR A 56 5.14 10.20 -12.33
N PRO A 57 4.18 11.14 -12.44
CA PRO A 57 2.75 10.95 -12.73
C PRO A 57 2.46 10.65 -14.21
N PRO A 58 1.32 10.00 -14.51
CA PRO A 58 0.90 9.77 -15.88
C PRO A 58 0.50 11.08 -16.55
N ILE A 59 0.61 11.11 -17.87
CA ILE A 59 0.21 12.25 -18.70
C ILE A 59 -1.31 12.22 -18.87
N ASN A 60 -1.99 13.38 -18.89
CA ASN A 60 -3.45 13.47 -19.06
C ASN A 60 -3.95 12.75 -20.32
N HIS A 61 -3.17 12.80 -21.41
CA HIS A 61 -3.39 12.03 -22.61
C HIS A 61 -2.20 11.07 -22.78
N SER A 62 -2.36 9.85 -22.28
CA SER A 62 -1.27 8.89 -22.09
C SER A 62 -0.77 8.25 -23.39
N TYR A 63 -1.61 8.17 -24.42
CA TYR A 63 -1.29 7.50 -25.68
C TYR A 63 -1.62 8.40 -26.86
N ASN A 64 -0.68 8.58 -27.79
CA ASN A 64 -0.94 9.29 -29.05
C ASN A 64 -1.67 8.40 -30.06
N GLU A 65 -1.47 7.08 -29.96
CA GLU A 65 -2.06 6.06 -30.83
C GLU A 65 -2.54 4.89 -29.97
N ILE A 66 -3.48 4.10 -30.48
CA ILE A 66 -4.02 2.95 -29.75
C ILE A 66 -2.90 1.92 -29.56
N PRO A 67 -2.56 1.54 -28.32
CA PRO A 67 -1.51 0.55 -28.09
C PRO A 67 -1.96 -0.81 -28.65
N ALA A 68 -1.12 -1.41 -29.50
CA ALA A 68 -1.28 -2.80 -29.88
C ALA A 68 -0.77 -3.68 -28.73
N ILE A 69 -1.64 -4.55 -28.21
CA ILE A 69 -1.31 -5.62 -27.26
C ILE A 69 -0.69 -6.79 -28.00
#